data_AF-A0A7T1HLU4-F1
#
_entry.id   AF-A0A7T1HLU4-F1
#
_cell.length_a   1.000
_cell.length_b   1.000
_cell.length_c   1.000
_cell.angle_alpha   90.00
_cell.angle_beta   90.00
_cell.angle_gamma   90.00
#
_symmetry.space_group_name_H-M   'P 1'
#
loop_
_entity.id
_entity.type
_entity.pdbx_description
1 polymer ?
#
loop_
_entity_poly.entity_id
_entity_poly.type
_entity_poly.pdbx_seq_one_letter_code
_entity_poly.pdbx_strand_id
1 'polypeptide(L)'
;MADLLLAAAPPAPAAAAADLDALLDDVTAIKAQQKELEQQLEPLLEALNTAMATGQLDPSFSHNDWAFSHSPGRLTYDFPAAVQQIEQQLKAAKESAIQLGSAKEKRGNPFWTIRPPKTQPLPF
;
A
#
# COMPACT_ATOMS: atom_id res chain seq x y z
N MET A 1 48.40 52.30 6.27
CA MET A 1 48.68 51.17 5.37
C MET A 1 47.77 50.03 5.82
N ALA A 2 47.02 49.48 4.88
CA ALA A 2 45.93 48.54 5.13
C ALA A 2 46.49 47.17 5.56
N ASP A 3 45.98 46.64 6.67
CA ASP A 3 46.07 45.22 6.98
C ASP A 3 44.74 44.57 6.59
N LEU A 4 44.81 43.84 5.50
CA LEU A 4 43.83 42.90 4.98
C LEU A 4 43.94 41.59 5.78
N LEU A 5 42.88 40.75 5.71
CA LEU A 5 42.78 39.33 6.12
C LEU A 5 42.11 39.15 7.49
N LEU A 6 41.09 38.31 7.68
CA LEU A 6 40.49 37.26 6.86
C LEU A 6 39.13 36.95 7.53
N ALA A 7 38.02 37.37 6.95
CA ALA A 7 36.71 36.89 7.39
C ALA A 7 36.58 35.43 6.94
N ALA A 8 36.66 34.49 7.88
CA ALA A 8 36.39 33.08 7.63
C ALA A 8 34.96 32.94 7.11
N ALA A 9 34.84 32.57 5.83
CA ALA A 9 33.56 32.25 5.21
C ALA A 9 32.94 31.02 5.91
N PRO A 10 31.61 30.99 6.14
CA PRO A 10 30.96 29.81 6.68
C PRO A 10 31.06 28.66 5.65
N PRO A 11 31.50 27.46 6.04
CA PRO A 11 31.50 26.31 5.15
C PRO A 11 30.10 25.72 5.12
N ALA A 12 29.24 26.11 4.17
CA ALA A 12 27.98 25.39 3.92
C ALA A 12 27.39 25.75 2.55
N PRO A 13 27.70 24.95 1.53
CA PRO A 13 26.64 24.20 0.84
C PRO A 13 26.99 22.74 0.48
N ALA A 14 28.26 22.36 0.51
CA ALA A 14 28.72 21.05 0.05
C ALA A 14 28.36 19.89 1.01
N ALA A 15 28.34 20.14 2.32
CA ALA A 15 28.01 19.12 3.33
C ALA A 15 26.53 18.71 3.28
N ALA A 16 25.61 19.67 3.09
CA ALA A 16 24.18 19.40 3.00
C ALA A 16 23.78 18.70 1.68
N ALA A 17 24.51 18.95 0.59
CA ALA A 17 24.34 18.23 -0.66
C ALA A 17 24.82 16.77 -0.54
N ALA A 18 25.96 16.54 0.14
CA ALA A 18 26.48 15.20 0.40
C ALA A 18 25.55 14.34 1.28
N ASP A 19 24.88 14.95 2.27
CA ASP A 19 23.87 14.26 3.10
C ASP A 19 22.61 13.87 2.30
N LEU A 20 22.22 14.68 1.32
CA LEU A 20 21.09 14.37 0.43
C LEU A 20 21.46 13.26 -0.56
N ASP A 21 22.64 13.32 -1.16
CA ASP A 21 23.10 12.30 -2.10
C ASP A 21 23.23 10.93 -1.39
N ALA A 22 23.79 10.89 -0.18
CA ALA A 22 23.85 9.68 0.64
C ALA A 22 22.45 9.13 0.98
N LEU A 23 21.49 10.00 1.32
CA LEU A 23 20.10 9.59 1.54
C LEU A 23 19.46 8.98 0.28
N LEU A 24 19.72 9.56 -0.90
CA LEU A 24 19.20 9.05 -2.17
C LEU A 24 19.83 7.69 -2.52
N ASP A 25 21.12 7.52 -2.29
CA ASP A 25 21.82 6.25 -2.46
C ASP A 25 21.25 5.16 -1.54
N ASP A 26 21.04 5.47 -0.26
CA ASP A 26 20.43 4.53 0.70
C ASP A 26 19.00 4.12 0.28
N VAL A 27 18.18 5.09 -0.15
CA VAL A 27 16.82 4.83 -0.61
C VAL A 27 16.81 3.94 -1.86
N THR A 28 17.71 4.20 -2.82
CA THR A 28 17.78 3.41 -4.05
C THR A 28 18.34 2.01 -3.80
N ALA A 29 19.31 1.86 -2.90
CA ALA A 29 19.83 0.56 -2.46
C ALA A 29 18.75 -0.28 -1.78
N ILE A 30 17.98 0.30 -0.85
CA ILE A 30 16.85 -0.38 -0.19
C ILE A 30 15.79 -0.76 -1.22
N LYS A 31 15.51 0.09 -2.21
CA LYS A 31 14.56 -0.23 -3.29
C LYS A 31 15.02 -1.40 -4.16
N ALA A 32 16.31 -1.45 -4.49
CA ALA A 32 16.88 -2.58 -5.21
C ALA A 32 16.76 -3.88 -4.39
N GLN A 33 17.07 -3.82 -3.09
CA GLN A 33 16.94 -4.97 -2.19
C GLN A 33 15.49 -5.43 -2.02
N GLN A 34 14.52 -4.50 -1.90
CA GLN A 34 13.09 -4.84 -1.87
C GLN A 34 12.69 -5.62 -3.12
N LYS A 35 13.09 -5.14 -4.30
CA LYS A 35 12.79 -5.80 -5.57
C LYS A 35 13.44 -7.18 -5.66
N GLU A 36 14.68 -7.32 -5.21
CA GLU A 36 15.37 -8.61 -5.20
C GLU A 36 14.69 -9.61 -4.26
N LEU A 37 14.29 -9.19 -3.06
CA LEU A 37 13.55 -10.04 -2.12
C LEU A 37 12.17 -10.43 -2.66
N GLU A 38 11.46 -9.51 -3.33
CA GLU A 38 10.20 -9.82 -4.01
C GLU A 38 10.39 -10.89 -5.10
N GLN A 39 11.44 -10.76 -5.92
CA GLN A 39 11.77 -11.75 -6.96
C GLN A 39 12.15 -13.13 -6.38
N GLN A 40 12.80 -13.17 -5.22
CA GLN A 40 13.10 -14.42 -4.52
C GLN A 40 11.86 -15.03 -3.86
N LEU A 41 10.93 -14.21 -3.40
CA LEU A 41 9.70 -14.65 -2.73
C LEU A 41 8.69 -15.24 -3.72
N GLU A 42 8.58 -14.69 -4.93
CA GLU A 42 7.63 -15.12 -5.97
C GLU A 42 7.64 -16.64 -6.25
N PRO A 43 8.78 -17.31 -6.53
CA PRO A 43 8.80 -18.75 -6.75
C PRO A 43 8.44 -19.57 -5.50
N LEU A 44 8.68 -19.05 -4.29
CA LEU A 44 8.28 -19.72 -3.04
C LEU A 44 6.76 -19.68 -2.85
N LEU A 45 6.12 -18.56 -3.20
CA LEU A 45 4.67 -18.43 -3.18
C LEU A 45 4.02 -19.34 -4.24
N GLU A 46 4.62 -19.47 -5.42
CA GLU A 46 4.16 -20.41 -6.45
C GLU A 46 4.27 -21.87 -6.00
N ALA A 47 5.36 -22.23 -5.31
CA ALA A 47 5.52 -23.55 -4.70
C ALA A 47 4.45 -23.79 -3.62
N LEU A 48 4.14 -22.79 -2.79
CA LEU A 48 3.09 -22.87 -1.78
C LEU A 48 1.70 -23.05 -2.41
N ASN A 49 1.42 -22.38 -3.53
CA ASN A 49 0.20 -22.58 -4.31
C ASN A 49 0.11 -24.00 -4.90
N THR A 50 1.22 -24.57 -5.35
CA THR A 50 1.28 -25.95 -5.85
C THR A 50 1.03 -26.96 -4.72
N ALA A 51 1.60 -26.73 -3.53
CA ALA A 51 1.35 -27.54 -2.34
C ALA A 51 -0.14 -27.46 -1.89
N MET A 52 -0.74 -26.28 -1.95
CA MET A 52 -2.19 -26.09 -1.75
C MET A 52 -3.02 -26.86 -2.79
N ALA A 53 -2.68 -26.78 -4.09
CA ALA A 53 -3.41 -27.44 -5.16
C ALA A 53 -3.32 -28.97 -5.12
N THR A 54 -2.20 -29.51 -4.62
CA THR A 54 -1.99 -30.95 -4.42
C THR A 54 -2.56 -31.48 -3.10
N GLY A 55 -3.14 -30.62 -2.27
CA GLY A 55 -3.76 -30.98 -1.00
C GLY A 55 -2.76 -31.26 0.13
N GLN A 56 -1.52 -30.81 0.00
CA GLN A 56 -0.48 -30.99 1.02
C GLN A 56 -0.56 -29.96 2.16
N LEU A 57 -1.28 -28.86 1.94
CA LEU A 57 -1.47 -27.78 2.90
C LEU A 57 -2.96 -27.51 3.13
N ASP A 58 -3.29 -27.20 4.38
CA ASP A 58 -4.61 -26.68 4.73
C ASP A 58 -4.75 -25.22 4.29
N PRO A 59 -5.96 -24.74 3.94
CA PRO A 59 -6.19 -23.33 3.59
C PRO A 59 -5.86 -22.32 4.69
N SER A 60 -5.80 -22.78 5.94
CA SER A 60 -5.39 -21.98 7.08
C SER A 60 -4.55 -22.81 8.04
N PHE A 61 -3.33 -22.38 8.32
CA PHE A 61 -2.41 -23.04 9.24
C PHE A 61 -1.43 -22.03 9.83
N SER A 62 -0.65 -22.46 10.83
CA SER A 62 0.41 -21.64 11.42
C SER A 62 1.75 -22.35 11.35
N HIS A 63 2.82 -21.60 11.10
CA HIS A 63 4.20 -22.10 11.11
C HIS A 63 5.13 -21.05 11.72
N ASN A 64 5.94 -21.43 12.70
CA ASN A 64 6.88 -20.54 13.43
C ASN A 64 6.27 -19.23 13.96
N ASP A 65 5.05 -19.29 14.52
CA ASP A 65 4.27 -18.12 14.98
C ASP A 65 3.69 -17.22 13.87
N TRP A 66 3.84 -17.61 12.60
CA TRP A 66 3.20 -16.94 11.47
C TRP A 66 1.94 -17.68 11.05
N ALA A 67 0.85 -16.94 10.85
CA ALA A 67 -0.40 -17.48 10.32
C ALA A 67 -0.43 -17.37 8.78
N PHE A 68 -0.73 -18.47 8.12
CA PHE A 68 -0.93 -18.56 6.68
C PHE A 68 -2.42 -18.71 6.41
N SER A 69 -2.94 -17.94 5.47
CA SER A 69 -4.32 -17.99 5.03
C SER A 69 -4.35 -17.88 3.51
N HIS A 70 -4.76 -18.95 2.84
CA HIS A 70 -4.93 -18.97 1.39
C HIS A 70 -6.33 -18.45 1.03
N SER A 71 -6.39 -17.41 0.20
CA SER A 71 -7.63 -16.93 -0.42
C SER A 71 -7.64 -17.34 -1.88
N PRO A 72 -8.68 -18.03 -2.39
CA PRO A 72 -8.75 -18.49 -3.79
C PRO A 72 -8.93 -17.34 -4.81
N GLY A 73 -8.68 -16.10 -4.40
CA GLY A 73 -8.93 -14.90 -5.18
C GLY A 73 -10.37 -14.39 -5.03
N ARG A 74 -10.62 -13.25 -5.66
CA ARG A 74 -11.94 -12.63 -5.68
C ARG A 74 -12.81 -13.34 -6.72
N LEU A 75 -13.84 -14.03 -6.27
CA LEU A 75 -14.87 -14.54 -7.16
C LEU A 75 -15.53 -13.37 -7.89
N THR A 76 -15.32 -13.32 -9.20
CA THR A 76 -15.89 -12.31 -10.08
C THR A 76 -16.80 -13.02 -11.06
N TYR A 77 -18.01 -12.49 -11.23
CA TYR A 77 -19.00 -13.06 -12.14
C TYR A 77 -19.09 -12.18 -13.39
N ASP A 78 -18.96 -12.80 -14.55
CA ASP A 78 -19.29 -12.17 -15.82
C ASP A 78 -20.77 -12.35 -16.08
N PHE A 79 -21.51 -11.24 -16.06
CA PHE A 79 -22.95 -11.27 -16.27
C PHE A 79 -23.27 -11.22 -17.78
N PRO A 80 -24.32 -11.93 -18.24
CA PRO A 80 -24.78 -11.83 -19.63
C PRO A 80 -25.15 -10.39 -20.01
N ALA A 81 -25.05 -10.04 -21.30
CA ALA A 81 -25.29 -8.69 -21.80
C ALA A 81 -26.64 -8.10 -21.36
N ALA A 82 -27.69 -8.93 -21.28
CA ALA A 82 -29.01 -8.50 -20.80
C ALA A 82 -28.96 -7.97 -19.34
N VAL A 83 -28.19 -8.63 -18.46
CA VAL A 83 -28.04 -8.20 -17.06
C VAL A 83 -27.20 -6.93 -16.97
N GLN A 84 -26.14 -6.82 -17.76
CA GLN A 84 -25.32 -5.60 -17.82
C GLN A 84 -26.13 -4.38 -18.31
N GLN A 85 -27.03 -4.57 -19.28
CA GLN A 85 -27.93 -3.51 -19.73
C GLN A 85 -28.88 -3.05 -18.62
N ILE A 86 -29.40 -3.97 -17.82
CA ILE A 86 -30.26 -3.64 -16.67
C ILE A 86 -29.46 -2.86 -15.61
N GLU A 87 -28.21 -3.24 -15.34
CA GLU A 87 -27.34 -2.47 -14.42
C GLU A 87 -27.08 -1.05 -14.92
N GLN A 88 -26.83 -0.88 -16.22
CA GLN A 88 -26.66 0.44 -16.82
C GLN A 88 -27.93 1.28 -16.72
N GLN A 89 -29.10 0.70 -17.02
CA GLN A 89 -30.39 1.37 -16.87
C GLN A 89 -30.66 1.75 -15.41
N LEU A 90 -30.35 0.86 -14.47
CA LEU A 90 -30.50 1.12 -13.03
C LEU A 90 -29.58 2.25 -12.58
N LYS A 91 -28.33 2.28 -13.06
CA LYS A 91 -27.38 3.35 -12.77
C LYS A 91 -27.89 4.69 -13.30
N ALA A 92 -28.33 4.74 -14.55
CA ALA A 92 -28.91 5.93 -15.16
C ALA A 92 -30.15 6.41 -14.39
N ALA A 93 -31.07 5.50 -14.06
CA ALA A 93 -32.28 5.83 -13.30
C ALA A 93 -31.98 6.38 -11.91
N LYS A 94 -30.98 5.82 -11.21
CA LYS A 94 -30.51 6.33 -9.91
C LYS A 94 -29.95 7.74 -10.03
N GLU A 95 -29.12 7.98 -11.04
CA GLU A 95 -28.53 9.30 -11.29
C GLU A 95 -29.60 10.34 -11.65
N SER A 96 -30.56 9.98 -12.51
CA SER A 96 -31.70 10.83 -12.82
C SER A 96 -32.56 11.12 -11.59
N ALA A 97 -32.79 10.14 -10.70
CA ALA A 97 -33.54 10.37 -9.46
C ALA A 97 -32.84 11.35 -8.51
N ILE A 98 -31.50 11.33 -8.47
CA ILE A 98 -30.70 12.31 -7.72
C ILE A 98 -30.82 13.70 -8.35
N GLN A 99 -30.64 13.81 -9.67
CA GLN A 99 -30.70 15.08 -10.39
C GLN A 99 -32.10 15.74 -10.31
N LEU A 100 -33.16 14.93 -10.39
CA LEU A 100 -34.54 15.38 -10.28
C LEU A 100 -34.99 15.61 -8.83
N GLY A 101 -34.13 15.37 -7.84
CA GLY A 101 -34.44 15.57 -6.42
C GLY A 101 -35.48 14.60 -5.84
N SER A 102 -35.83 13.53 -6.57
CA SER A 102 -36.74 12.49 -6.07
C SER A 102 -36.03 11.48 -5.17
N ALA A 103 -34.70 11.41 -5.23
CA ALA A 103 -33.88 10.67 -4.28
C ALA A 103 -33.77 11.41 -2.93
N LYS A 104 -34.06 10.70 -1.83
CA LYS A 104 -33.93 11.23 -0.46
C LYS A 104 -32.52 10.98 0.06
N GLU A 105 -31.76 12.04 0.33
CA GLU A 105 -30.45 11.95 0.99
C GLU A 105 -30.63 11.46 2.44
N LYS A 106 -29.89 10.41 2.81
CA LYS A 106 -29.78 9.93 4.19
C LYS A 106 -28.31 9.93 4.58
N ARG A 107 -27.95 10.77 5.54
CA ARG A 107 -26.61 10.73 6.15
C ARG A 107 -26.67 9.86 7.41
N GLY A 108 -25.70 8.96 7.54
CA GLY A 108 -25.45 8.28 8.82
C GLY A 108 -24.88 9.27 9.84
N ASN A 109 -24.88 8.87 11.11
CA ASN A 109 -24.29 9.70 12.16
C ASN A 109 -22.80 9.93 11.88
N PRO A 110 -22.29 11.17 11.98
CA PRO A 110 -20.87 11.43 11.86
C PRO A 110 -20.12 10.72 12.99
N PHE A 111 -19.02 10.04 12.66
CA PHE A 111 -18.17 9.36 13.64
C PHE A 111 -16.71 9.78 13.48
N TRP A 112 -16.01 9.87 14.60
CA TRP A 112 -14.57 10.09 14.65
C TRP A 112 -13.88 8.75 14.88
N THR A 113 -12.77 8.51 14.18
CA THR A 113 -11.92 7.34 14.45
C THR A 113 -10.66 7.79 15.16
N ILE A 114 -10.48 7.39 16.41
CA ILE A 114 -9.26 7.63 17.20
C ILE A 114 -8.45 6.32 17.18
N ARG A 115 -7.20 6.37 16.71
CA ARG A 115 -6.28 5.24 16.74
C ARG A 115 -5.24 5.43 17.84
N PRO A 116 -4.88 4.38 18.59
CA PRO A 116 -3.78 4.45 19.55
C PRO A 116 -2.45 4.70 18.80
N PRO A 117 -1.54 5.51 19.36
CA PRO A 117 -0.19 5.64 18.82
C PRO A 117 0.49 4.26 18.86
N LYS A 118 1.19 3.88 17.78
CA LYS A 118 2.03 2.68 17.75
C LYS A 118 3.03 2.82 18.90
N THR A 119 2.91 1.98 19.92
CA THR A 119 3.92 1.83 20.97
C THR A 119 5.22 1.40 20.28
N GLN A 120 6.15 2.33 20.11
CA GLN A 120 7.53 2.01 19.83
C GLN A 120 8.14 1.55 21.16
N PRO A 121 8.67 0.32 21.28
CA PRO A 121 9.37 -0.08 22.49
C PRO A 121 10.67 0.75 22.56
N LEU A 122 10.78 1.58 23.59
CA LEU A 122 12.03 2.26 23.96
C LEU A 122 13.02 1.18 24.45
N PRO A 123 14.24 1.07 23.89
CA PRO A 123 15.28 0.28 24.52
C PRO A 123 15.80 1.05 25.74
N PHE A 124 15.83 0.38 26.89
CA PHE A 124 16.62 0.79 28.05
C PHE A 124 18.11 0.59 27.78
#